data_AF-A0A538K9U5-F1
#
_entry.id   AF-A0A538K9U5-F1
#
_cell.length_a   1.000
_cell.length_b   1.000
_cell.length_c   1.000
_cell.angle_alpha   90.00
_cell.angle_beta   90.00
_cell.angle_gamma   90.00
#
_symmetry.space_group_name_H-M   'P 1'
#
loop_
_entity.id
_entity.type
_entity.pdbx_description
1 polymer ?
#
loop_
_entity_poly.entity_id
_entity_poly.type
_entity_poly.pdbx_seq_one_letter_code
_entity_poly.pdbx_strand_id
1 'polypeptide(L)'
;MQRPGQLSVLDGANPCRTATGTVTSSHVEHDGDCHVNVSVDAAYTGLLNGVNRSAGGLITEVIPSHPLPIPKVGSHVSILGTWVNDHATGWNELHAVWSYQILSGSTGSCGG
;
A
#
# COMPACT_ATOMS: atom_id res chain seq x y z
N MET A 1 10.20 11.15 6.66
CA MET A 1 10.25 10.31 7.87
C MET A 1 8.89 10.32 8.52
N GLN A 2 8.21 9.18 8.48
CA GLN A 2 6.98 8.91 9.23
C GLN A 2 7.15 9.31 10.70
N ARG A 3 6.29 10.19 11.20
CA ARG A 3 6.39 10.71 12.57
C ARG A 3 5.74 9.75 13.57
N PRO A 4 6.23 9.65 14.82
CA PRO A 4 5.51 8.93 15.87
C PRO A 4 4.06 9.41 15.99
N GLY A 5 3.10 8.49 16.01
CA GLY A 5 1.67 8.80 16.10
C GLY A 5 0.99 9.20 14.79
N GLN A 6 1.72 9.29 13.68
CA GLN A 6 1.15 9.58 12.36
C GLN A 6 0.29 8.42 11.83
N LEU A 7 0.67 7.18 12.11
CA LEU A 7 -0.09 5.99 11.72
C LEU A 7 -0.89 5.44 12.90
N SER A 8 -2.15 5.09 12.64
CA SER A 8 -3.00 4.36 13.59
C SER A 8 -3.50 3.06 12.97
N VAL A 9 -3.26 1.94 13.65
CA VAL A 9 -3.80 0.63 13.27
C VAL A 9 -5.32 0.65 13.37
N LEU A 10 -6.00 0.26 12.30
CA LEU A 10 -7.46 0.33 12.19
C LEU A 10 -8.17 -0.85 12.84
N ASP A 11 -7.53 -2.01 12.93
CA ASP A 11 -8.02 -3.18 13.67
C ASP A 11 -6.89 -3.74 14.54
N GLY A 12 -6.88 -3.37 15.82
CA GLY A 12 -5.85 -3.83 16.76
C GLY A 12 -5.90 -5.34 17.05
N ALA A 13 -7.04 -6.00 16.86
CA ALA A 13 -7.15 -7.45 17.07
C ALA A 13 -6.59 -8.23 15.87
N ASN A 14 -6.74 -7.70 14.65
CA ASN A 14 -6.18 -8.26 13.44
C ASN A 14 -5.56 -7.14 12.59
N PRO A 15 -4.32 -6.71 12.89
CA PRO A 15 -3.72 -5.53 12.27
C PRO A 15 -3.38 -5.71 10.79
N CYS A 16 -3.19 -6.95 10.35
CA CYS A 16 -2.83 -7.25 8.97
C CYS A 16 -4.05 -7.50 8.09
N ARG A 17 -3.96 -7.07 6.83
CA ARG A 17 -4.94 -7.33 5.79
C ARG A 17 -4.28 -7.85 4.53
N THR A 18 -5.03 -8.66 3.79
CA THR A 18 -4.70 -9.07 2.43
C THR A 18 -5.59 -8.34 1.45
N ALA A 19 -5.02 -7.91 0.33
CA ALA A 19 -5.74 -7.32 -0.79
C ALA A 19 -5.17 -7.81 -2.11
N THR A 20 -6.01 -7.91 -3.14
CA THR A 20 -5.55 -8.01 -4.53
C THR A 20 -5.92 -6.77 -5.32
N GLY A 21 -5.15 -6.47 -6.36
CA GLY A 21 -5.41 -5.32 -7.22
C GLY A 21 -4.31 -5.08 -8.26
N THR A 22 -4.52 -4.05 -9.07
CA THR A 22 -3.58 -3.64 -10.13
C THR A 22 -2.80 -2.40 -9.70
N VAL A 23 -1.47 -2.44 -9.86
CA VAL A 23 -0.62 -1.27 -9.59
C VAL A 23 -0.84 -0.19 -10.64
N THR A 24 -1.10 1.03 -10.20
CA THR A 24 -1.39 2.18 -11.07
C THR A 24 -0.25 3.20 -11.10
N SER A 25 0.51 3.33 -10.01
CA SER A 25 1.72 4.14 -9.94
C SER A 25 2.64 3.69 -8.80
N SER A 26 3.93 4.05 -8.88
CA SER A 26 4.84 3.99 -7.74
C SER A 26 5.83 5.14 -7.76
N HIS A 27 6.31 5.56 -6.59
CA HIS A 27 7.38 6.55 -6.45
C HIS A 27 8.00 6.50 -5.05
N VAL A 28 9.21 7.03 -4.92
CA VAL A 28 9.92 7.11 -3.63
C VAL A 28 9.52 8.39 -2.91
N GLU A 29 9.11 8.25 -1.65
CA GLU A 29 8.75 9.35 -0.76
C GLU A 29 9.99 9.95 -0.06
N HIS A 30 9.80 11.09 0.60
CA HIS A 30 10.90 11.80 1.27
C HIS A 30 11.56 11.01 2.43
N ASP A 31 10.85 10.06 3.05
CA ASP A 31 11.41 9.08 4.02
C ASP A 31 12.22 7.96 3.38
N GLY A 32 12.10 7.78 2.07
CA GLY A 32 12.61 6.61 1.36
C GLY A 32 11.62 5.45 1.26
N ASP A 33 10.39 5.60 1.77
CA ASP A 33 9.33 4.62 1.54
C ASP A 33 8.99 4.57 0.05
N CYS A 34 8.75 3.37 -0.48
CA CYS A 34 8.20 3.25 -1.82
C CYS A 34 6.69 3.24 -1.73
N HIS A 35 6.08 4.36 -2.12
CA HIS A 35 4.65 4.54 -2.21
C HIS A 35 4.14 3.93 -3.51
N VAL A 36 3.28 2.92 -3.39
CA VAL A 36 2.67 2.19 -4.50
C VAL A 36 1.16 2.34 -4.43
N ASN A 37 0.57 2.94 -5.47
CA ASN A 37 -0.88 3.06 -5.58
C ASN A 37 -1.46 1.83 -6.28
N VAL A 38 -2.51 1.27 -5.68
CA VAL A 38 -3.16 0.04 -6.15
C VAL A 38 -4.65 0.26 -6.32
N SER A 39 -5.14 0.04 -7.53
CA SER A 39 -6.57 -0.13 -7.80
C SER A 39 -6.98 -1.52 -7.31
N VAL A 40 -7.55 -1.60 -6.11
CA VAL A 40 -7.95 -2.87 -5.49
C VAL A 40 -9.11 -3.53 -6.22
N ASP A 41 -9.14 -4.86 -6.23
CA ASP A 41 -10.27 -5.62 -6.76
C ASP A 41 -11.54 -5.37 -5.92
N ALA A 42 -12.71 -5.55 -6.53
CA ALA A 42 -14.00 -5.18 -5.92
C ALA A 42 -14.21 -5.75 -4.50
N ALA A 43 -13.74 -6.97 -4.25
CA ALA A 43 -13.84 -7.65 -2.95
C ALA A 43 -13.08 -6.94 -1.81
N TYR A 44 -12.09 -6.10 -2.13
CA TYR A 44 -11.21 -5.44 -1.17
C TYR A 44 -11.49 -3.95 -1.02
N THR A 45 -12.55 -3.44 -1.66
CA THR A 45 -12.97 -2.03 -1.54
C THR A 45 -13.35 -1.63 -0.11
N GLY A 46 -13.58 -2.60 0.79
CA GLY A 46 -13.77 -2.37 2.24
C GLY A 46 -12.53 -1.81 2.96
N LEU A 47 -11.33 -1.91 2.38
CA LEU A 47 -10.12 -1.33 2.95
C LEU A 47 -10.02 0.18 2.74
N LEU A 48 -10.72 0.70 1.73
CA LEU A 48 -10.72 2.10 1.35
C LEU A 48 -11.59 2.91 2.31
N ASN A 49 -11.18 4.15 2.60
CA ASN A 49 -12.05 5.17 3.18
C ASN A 49 -12.54 6.19 2.12
N GLY A 50 -13.16 7.30 2.55
CA GLY A 50 -13.65 8.33 1.62
C GLY A 50 -12.52 8.98 0.79
N VAL A 51 -11.38 9.26 1.43
CA VAL A 51 -10.20 9.86 0.79
C VAL A 51 -9.63 8.94 -0.29
N ASN A 52 -9.43 7.67 0.05
CA ASN A 52 -8.98 6.66 -0.92
C ASN A 52 -9.90 6.58 -2.15
N ARG A 53 -11.23 6.59 -1.94
CA ARG A 53 -12.21 6.49 -3.02
C ARG A 53 -12.19 7.70 -3.95
N SER A 54 -12.01 8.90 -3.39
CA SER A 54 -11.84 10.12 -4.18
C SER A 54 -10.53 10.15 -4.96
N ALA A 55 -9.47 9.54 -4.42
CA ALA A 55 -8.15 9.49 -5.06
C ALA A 55 -7.98 8.31 -6.04
N GLY A 56 -8.79 7.26 -5.92
CA GLY A 56 -8.86 6.14 -6.87
C GLY A 56 -8.00 4.92 -6.54
N GLY A 57 -7.58 4.73 -5.28
CA GLY A 57 -6.79 3.54 -4.92
C GLY A 57 -6.45 3.40 -3.43
N LEU A 58 -5.89 2.24 -3.11
CA LEU A 58 -5.26 1.95 -1.83
C LEU A 58 -3.77 2.26 -1.95
N ILE A 59 -3.25 3.05 -1.00
CA ILE A 59 -1.81 3.26 -0.89
C ILE A 59 -1.20 2.13 -0.09
N THR A 60 -0.04 1.72 -0.54
CA THR A 60 0.75 0.67 0.06
C THR A 60 2.20 1.12 0.08
N GLU A 61 2.88 0.99 1.21
CA GLU A 61 4.23 1.53 1.39
C GLU A 61 5.22 0.44 1.79
N VAL A 62 6.24 0.26 0.96
CA VAL A 62 7.40 -0.60 1.27
C VAL A 62 8.45 0.27 1.94
N ILE A 63 8.77 -0.05 3.19
CA ILE A 63 9.69 0.74 4.01
C ILE A 63 11.15 0.30 3.83
N PRO A 64 12.15 1.20 3.94
CA PRO A 64 13.57 0.86 3.78
C PRO A 64 14.09 -0.25 4.70
N SER A 65 13.53 -0.38 5.90
CA SER A 65 13.92 -1.42 6.87
C SER A 65 13.35 -2.81 6.55
N HIS A 66 12.42 -2.91 5.59
CA HIS A 66 11.85 -4.16 5.09
C HIS A 66 11.72 -4.11 3.56
N PRO A 67 12.84 -4.18 2.82
CA PRO A 67 12.84 -4.02 1.38
C PRO A 67 12.14 -5.19 0.67
N LEU A 68 11.31 -4.86 -0.31
CA LEU A 68 10.61 -5.82 -1.17
C LEU A 68 10.80 -5.46 -2.64
N PRO A 69 10.78 -6.44 -3.57
CA PRO A 69 10.65 -6.14 -5.00
C PRO A 69 9.36 -5.35 -5.28
N ILE A 70 9.48 -4.22 -5.97
CA ILE A 70 8.34 -3.35 -6.24
C ILE A 70 7.62 -3.85 -7.49
N PRO A 71 6.30 -4.13 -7.46
CA PRO A 71 5.58 -4.52 -8.67
C PRO A 71 5.52 -3.36 -9.67
N LYS A 72 5.70 -3.65 -10.96
CA LYS A 72 5.58 -2.62 -12.00
C LYS A 72 4.13 -2.20 -12.21
N VAL A 73 3.93 -0.96 -12.66
CA VAL A 73 2.62 -0.46 -13.13
C VAL A 73 1.99 -1.45 -14.11
N GLY A 74 0.71 -1.75 -13.91
CA GLY A 74 -0.06 -2.74 -14.67
C GLY A 74 0.03 -4.18 -14.13
N SER A 75 0.93 -4.47 -13.19
CA SER A 75 0.99 -5.79 -12.55
C SER A 75 -0.21 -5.99 -11.62
N HIS A 76 -0.77 -7.20 -11.63
CA HIS A 76 -1.79 -7.61 -10.67
C HIS A 76 -1.14 -8.39 -9.54
N VAL A 77 -1.44 -8.01 -8.30
CA VAL A 77 -0.70 -8.45 -7.12
C VAL A 77 -1.62 -8.87 -6.00
N SER A 78 -1.15 -9.80 -5.16
CA SER A 78 -1.66 -10.02 -3.80
C SER A 78 -0.70 -9.36 -2.82
N ILE A 79 -1.26 -8.64 -1.85
CA ILE A 79 -0.55 -7.77 -0.91
C ILE A 79 -0.89 -8.24 0.49
N LEU A 80 0.10 -8.34 1.37
CA LEU A 80 -0.10 -8.44 2.81
C LEU A 80 0.56 -7.24 3.47
N GLY A 81 -0.18 -6.52 4.31
CA GLY A 81 0.37 -5.38 5.03
C GLY A 81 -0.44 -5.00 6.26
N THR A 82 0.09 -4.08 7.06
CA THR A 82 -0.60 -3.55 8.24
C THR A 82 -1.60 -2.49 7.81
N TRP A 83 -2.87 -2.67 8.16
CA TRP A 83 -3.92 -1.74 7.78
C TRP A 83 -4.01 -0.58 8.76
N VAL A 84 -3.62 0.60 8.28
CA VAL A 84 -3.49 1.81 9.08
C VAL A 84 -4.28 2.96 8.45
N ASN A 85 -4.58 3.96 9.26
CA ASN A 85 -4.90 5.29 8.79
C ASN A 85 -3.68 6.19 8.98
N ASP A 86 -3.29 6.91 7.93
CA ASP A 86 -2.29 7.97 7.99
C ASP A 86 -2.98 9.30 8.30
N HIS A 87 -2.70 9.86 9.48
CA HIS A 87 -3.28 11.12 9.94
C HIS A 87 -2.74 12.35 9.20
N ALA A 88 -1.62 12.24 8.48
CA ALA A 88 -1.10 13.37 7.70
C ALA A 88 -1.91 13.60 6.43
N THR A 89 -2.37 12.52 5.79
CA THR A 89 -3.04 12.55 4.49
C THR A 89 -4.53 12.19 4.59
N GLY A 90 -4.92 11.48 5.64
CA GLY A 90 -6.26 10.91 5.85
C GLY A 90 -6.51 9.59 5.11
N TRP A 91 -5.50 9.00 4.47
CA TRP A 91 -5.66 7.77 3.70
C TRP A 91 -5.70 6.54 4.61
N ASN A 92 -6.49 5.54 4.23
CA ASN A 92 -6.21 4.19 4.70
C ASN A 92 -5.15 3.58 3.80
N GLU A 93 -4.20 2.88 4.40
CA GLU A 93 -3.03 2.36 3.71
C GLU A 93 -2.65 0.98 4.23
N LEU A 94 -1.85 0.25 3.46
CA LEU A 94 -1.07 -0.88 3.96
C LEU A 94 0.37 -0.42 4.20
N HIS A 95 0.68 -0.06 5.44
CA HIS A 95 1.98 0.43 5.86
C HIS A 95 2.36 -0.19 7.22
N ALA A 96 3.42 -0.98 7.34
CA ALA A 96 4.29 -1.45 6.25
C ALA A 96 3.61 -2.55 5.43
N VAL A 97 4.02 -2.67 4.16
CA VAL A 97 3.79 -3.88 3.37
C VAL A 97 4.76 -4.98 3.81
N TRP A 98 4.23 -6.16 4.09
CA TRP A 98 4.99 -7.34 4.49
C TRP A 98 5.32 -8.25 3.32
N SER A 99 4.45 -8.34 2.31
CA SER A 99 4.73 -9.06 1.07
C SER A 99 3.93 -8.56 -0.13
N TYR A 100 4.55 -8.72 -1.30
CA TYR A 100 3.89 -8.73 -2.60
C TYR A 100 4.06 -10.09 -3.25
N GLN A 101 2.96 -10.63 -3.77
CA GLN A 101 2.97 -11.76 -4.68
C GLN A 101 2.47 -11.29 -6.04
N ILE A 102 3.28 -11.47 -7.09
CA ILE A 102 2.87 -11.19 -8.46
C ILE A 102 1.92 -12.29 -8.92
N LEU A 103 0.67 -11.91 -9.19
CA LEU A 103 -0.34 -12.80 -9.77
C LEU A 103 -0.25 -12.74 -11.31
N SER A 104 0.03 -11.56 -11.87
CA SER A 104 0.45 -11.38 -13.26
C SER A 104 1.27 -10.09 -13.42
N GLY A 105 2.18 -10.05 -14.40
CA GLY A 105 3.09 -8.92 -14.61
C GLY A 105 4.52 -9.21 -14.14
N SER A 106 5.21 -8.20 -13.61
CA SER A 106 6.62 -8.32 -13.20
C SER A 106 7.01 -7.33 -12.11
N THR A 107 8.16 -7.54 -11.48
CA THR A 107 8.76 -6.62 -10.51
C THR A 107 9.79 -5.70 -11.16
N GLY A 108 10.07 -4.58 -10.51
CA GLY A 108 11.07 -3.58 -10.87
C GLY A 108 11.52 -2.78 -9.66
N SER A 109 11.97 -1.57 -9.92
CA SER A 109 12.38 -0.59 -8.90
C SER A 109 11.25 0.41 -8.66
N CYS A 110 11.25 1.05 -7.50
CA CYS A 110 10.29 2.10 -7.21
C CYS A 110 10.39 3.26 -8.21
N GLY A 111 9.27 3.64 -8.85
CA GLY A 111 9.22 4.71 -9.84
C GLY A 111 9.76 4.38 -11.24
N GLY A 112 10.08 3.11 -11.53
CA GLY A 112 10.62 2.65 -12.81
C GLY A 112 9.76 1.67 -13.60
#